data_AF-A0A2M9CEL2-F1
#
_entry.id   AF-A0A2M9CEL2-F1
#
_cell.length_a   1.000
_cell.length_b   1.000
_cell.length_c   1.000
_cell.angle_alpha   90.00
_cell.angle_beta   90.00
_cell.angle_gamma   90.00
#
_symmetry.space_group_name_H-M   'P 1'
#
loop_
_entity.id
_entity.type
_entity.pdbx_description
1 polymer ?
#
loop_
_entity_poly.entity_id
_entity_poly.type
_entity_poly.pdbx_seq_one_letter_code
_entity_poly.pdbx_strand_id
1 'polypeptide(L)'
;MADTATNQAQTDLRAVAEAASGHARTFLSTVTDVASGAAPDAAISLLILAISDVLAAGARLGAMVDVVPPDRFEPDAGDETDLEPLREALELQLGPLDEYVEIVDPVLGAEVGKASVSGDVAAVAEAIAKGLQHYDAGCTVEALWWWQFSYLSLWGERGASALRVLQMVLGHFRLDVDDDVAAEAEYDALQA
;
A
#
# COMPACT_ATOMS: atom_id res chain seq x y z
N MET A 1 13.44 11.20 36.96
CA MET A 1 14.01 11.45 35.62
C MET A 1 13.84 10.24 34.70
N ALA A 2 14.20 9.02 35.11
CA ALA A 2 13.97 7.80 34.30
C ALA A 2 12.48 7.57 33.98
N ASP A 3 11.59 7.63 34.98
CA ASP A 3 10.13 7.45 34.78
C ASP A 3 9.51 8.47 33.82
N THR A 4 10.03 9.71 33.80
CA THR A 4 9.55 10.77 32.90
C THR A 4 9.94 10.50 31.46
N ALA A 5 11.17 10.01 31.21
CA ALA A 5 11.65 9.69 29.88
C ALA A 5 10.96 8.45 29.29
N THR A 6 10.71 7.42 30.11
CA THR A 6 9.94 6.23 29.70
C THR A 6 8.50 6.59 29.37
N ASN A 7 7.85 7.42 30.18
CA ASN A 7 6.47 7.86 29.94
C ASN A 7 6.37 8.74 28.67
N GLN A 8 7.38 9.56 28.39
CA GLN A 8 7.46 10.35 27.16
C GLN A 8 7.63 9.46 25.92
N ALA A 9 8.55 8.50 25.93
CA ALA A 9 8.73 7.55 24.83
C ALA A 9 7.47 6.71 24.56
N GLN A 10 6.76 6.28 25.61
CA GLN A 10 5.47 5.60 25.48
C GLN A 10 4.38 6.49 24.90
N THR A 11 4.35 7.77 25.29
CA THR A 11 3.43 8.78 24.74
C THR A 11 3.71 9.00 23.25
N ASP A 12 4.98 9.06 22.86
CA ASP A 12 5.41 9.23 21.47
C ASP A 12 4.99 8.02 20.61
N LEU A 13 5.22 6.79 21.07
CA LEU A 13 4.79 5.58 20.36
C LEU A 13 3.26 5.52 20.21
N ARG A 14 2.51 5.88 21.26
CA ARG A 14 1.04 5.92 21.18
C ARG A 14 0.55 6.90 20.13
N ALA A 15 1.16 8.09 20.04
CA ALA A 15 0.82 9.09 19.03
C ALA A 15 1.13 8.59 17.61
N VAL A 16 2.26 7.89 17.42
CA VAL A 16 2.59 7.26 16.14
C VAL A 16 1.57 6.18 15.78
N ALA A 17 1.21 5.31 16.72
CA ALA A 17 0.25 4.24 16.49
C ALA A 17 -1.14 4.77 16.15
N GLU A 18 -1.58 5.83 16.84
CA GLU A 18 -2.85 6.52 16.54
C GLU A 18 -2.85 7.09 15.11
N ALA A 19 -1.79 7.79 14.72
CA ALA A 19 -1.67 8.30 13.35
C ALA A 19 -1.64 7.17 12.31
N ALA A 20 -0.85 6.11 12.55
CA ALA A 20 -0.78 4.94 11.68
C ALA A 20 -2.14 4.24 11.55
N SER A 21 -2.90 4.11 12.64
CA SER A 21 -4.25 3.53 12.61
C SER A 21 -5.22 4.34 11.73
N GLY A 22 -5.10 5.67 11.73
CA GLY A 22 -5.90 6.55 10.87
C GLY A 22 -5.61 6.32 9.38
N HIS A 23 -4.33 6.24 9.02
CA HIS A 23 -3.91 5.90 7.65
C HIS A 23 -4.33 4.48 7.26
N ALA A 24 -4.18 3.51 8.16
CA ALA A 24 -4.59 2.12 7.95
C ALA A 24 -6.09 2.00 7.63
N ARG A 25 -6.95 2.63 8.44
CA ARG A 25 -8.41 2.62 8.22
C ARG A 25 -8.79 3.31 6.92
N THR A 26 -8.14 4.43 6.60
CA THR A 26 -8.40 5.17 5.36
C THR A 26 -8.03 4.34 4.15
N PHE A 27 -6.87 3.68 4.18
CA PHE A 27 -6.43 2.75 3.14
C PHE A 27 -7.42 1.60 2.96
N LEU A 28 -7.74 0.87 4.03
CA LEU A 28 -8.64 -0.30 3.99
C LEU A 28 -10.05 0.07 3.50
N SER A 29 -10.60 1.20 3.94
CA SER A 29 -11.89 1.70 3.45
C SER A 29 -11.83 2.01 1.95
N THR A 30 -10.78 2.70 1.50
CA THR A 30 -10.66 3.12 0.10
C THR A 30 -10.52 1.92 -0.84
N VAL A 31 -9.68 0.94 -0.51
CA VAL A 31 -9.51 -0.26 -1.35
C VAL A 31 -10.78 -1.11 -1.38
N THR A 32 -11.54 -1.16 -0.28
CA THR A 32 -12.84 -1.83 -0.21
C THR A 32 -13.88 -1.12 -1.08
N ASP A 33 -13.93 0.21 -1.03
CA ASP A 33 -14.84 1.01 -1.87
C ASP A 33 -14.54 0.81 -3.36
N VAL A 34 -13.25 0.81 -3.74
CA VAL A 34 -12.82 0.50 -5.11
C VAL A 34 -13.22 -0.92 -5.50
N ALA A 35 -12.93 -1.92 -4.68
CA ALA A 35 -13.28 -3.31 -4.93
C ALA A 35 -14.79 -3.53 -5.10
N SER A 36 -15.61 -2.77 -4.37
CA SER A 36 -17.08 -2.81 -4.49
C SER A 36 -17.62 -2.21 -5.79
N GLY A 37 -16.78 -1.50 -6.56
CA GLY A 37 -17.18 -0.77 -7.76
C GLY A 37 -17.94 0.53 -7.48
N ALA A 38 -17.78 1.13 -6.29
CA ALA A 38 -18.52 2.35 -5.90
C ALA A 38 -18.12 3.60 -6.73
N ALA A 39 -16.91 3.63 -7.27
CA ALA A 39 -16.37 4.77 -8.03
C ALA A 39 -15.48 4.30 -9.20
N PRO A 40 -16.05 3.64 -10.23
CA PRO A 40 -15.27 3.00 -11.29
C PRO A 40 -14.41 4.00 -12.07
N ASP A 41 -14.94 5.19 -12.39
CA ASP A 41 -14.23 6.24 -13.13
C ASP A 41 -13.05 6.84 -12.34
N ALA A 42 -13.02 6.66 -11.02
CA ALA A 42 -11.99 7.18 -10.14
C ALA A 42 -11.09 6.09 -9.53
N ALA A 43 -11.34 4.81 -9.82
CA ALA A 43 -10.70 3.67 -9.16
C ALA A 43 -9.16 3.79 -9.12
N ILE A 44 -8.53 3.99 -10.28
CA ILE A 44 -7.06 4.14 -10.39
C ILE A 44 -6.56 5.32 -9.56
N SER A 45 -7.25 6.47 -9.61
CA SER A 45 -6.83 7.67 -8.87
C SER A 45 -6.98 7.49 -7.35
N LEU A 46 -8.04 6.81 -6.91
CA LEU A 46 -8.27 6.48 -5.50
C LEU A 46 -7.23 5.49 -4.98
N LEU A 47 -6.89 4.46 -5.75
CA LEU A 47 -5.83 3.51 -5.40
C LEU A 47 -4.47 4.22 -5.29
N ILE A 48 -4.12 5.07 -6.26
CA ILE A 48 -2.87 5.87 -6.20
C ILE A 48 -2.83 6.71 -4.92
N LEU A 49 -3.92 7.40 -4.58
CA LEU A 49 -3.98 8.23 -3.38
C LEU A 49 -3.82 7.39 -2.11
N ALA A 50 -4.60 6.31 -1.98
CA ALA A 50 -4.56 5.44 -0.81
C ALA A 50 -3.20 4.79 -0.61
N ILE A 51 -2.60 4.25 -1.68
CA ILE A 51 -1.27 3.63 -1.63
C ILE A 51 -0.20 4.66 -1.29
N SER A 52 -0.25 5.86 -1.89
CA SER A 52 0.71 6.92 -1.61
C SER A 52 0.66 7.36 -0.14
N ASP A 53 -0.54 7.50 0.43
CA ASP A 53 -0.72 7.90 1.82
C ASP A 53 -0.23 6.83 2.80
N VAL A 54 -0.58 5.55 2.57
CA VAL A 54 -0.12 4.46 3.44
C VAL A 54 1.39 4.22 3.33
N LEU A 55 1.99 4.37 2.14
CA LEU A 55 3.45 4.32 1.97
C LEU A 55 4.14 5.49 2.69
N ALA A 56 3.55 6.69 2.70
CA ALA A 56 4.09 7.80 3.47
C ALA A 56 4.04 7.52 4.98
N ALA A 57 2.99 6.85 5.47
CA ALA A 57 2.94 6.37 6.85
C ALA A 57 4.01 5.29 7.12
N GLY A 58 4.18 4.33 6.20
CA GLY A 58 5.21 3.30 6.27
C GLY A 58 6.63 3.85 6.30
N ALA A 59 6.93 4.85 5.47
CA ALA A 59 8.23 5.51 5.47
C ALA A 59 8.56 6.17 6.82
N ARG A 60 7.55 6.70 7.53
CA ARG A 60 7.74 7.21 8.89
C ARG A 60 8.07 6.09 9.87
N LEU A 61 7.38 4.95 9.79
CA LEU A 61 7.66 3.77 10.61
C LEU A 61 9.06 3.20 10.33
N GLY A 62 9.45 3.08 9.06
CA GLY A 62 10.78 2.60 8.67
C GLY A 62 11.93 3.54 9.05
N ALA A 63 11.65 4.81 9.32
CA ALA A 63 12.63 5.77 9.82
C ALA A 63 12.80 5.73 11.35
N MET A 64 11.94 5.02 12.07
CA MET A 64 12.03 4.85 13.51
C MET A 64 13.05 3.78 13.89
N VAL A 65 13.52 3.82 15.13
CA VAL A 65 14.22 2.66 15.73
C VAL A 65 13.26 1.46 15.73
N ASP A 66 13.80 0.28 15.50
CA ASP A 66 13.04 -0.97 15.53
C ASP A 66 12.20 -1.06 16.80
N VAL A 67 10.89 -1.19 16.61
CA VAL A 67 9.93 -1.49 17.67
C VAL A 67 10.12 -2.95 18.02
N VAL A 68 10.23 -3.27 19.31
CA VAL A 68 10.42 -4.64 19.76
C VAL A 68 9.38 -4.93 20.85
N PRO A 69 8.46 -5.89 20.61
CA PRO A 69 7.55 -6.39 21.64
C PRO A 69 8.29 -6.83 22.91
N PRO A 70 7.74 -6.57 24.11
CA PRO A 70 8.35 -6.99 25.37
C PRO A 70 8.34 -8.51 25.55
N ASP A 71 7.31 -9.17 24.99
CA ASP A 71 7.11 -10.60 25.05
C ASP A 71 7.49 -11.29 23.74
N ARG A 72 7.82 -12.59 23.81
CA ARG A 72 8.21 -13.39 22.64
C ARG A 72 7.05 -14.07 21.93
N PHE A 73 5.84 -13.90 22.45
CA PHE A 73 4.64 -14.52 21.93
C PHE A 73 3.69 -13.42 21.47
N GLU A 74 3.01 -13.67 20.35
CA GLU A 74 1.98 -12.77 19.86
C GLU A 74 0.75 -12.83 20.79
N PRO A 75 0.24 -11.69 21.27
CA PRO A 75 -1.04 -11.60 21.96
C PRO A 75 -2.18 -12.04 21.06
N ASP A 76 -3.23 -12.63 21.65
CA ASP A 76 -4.45 -12.94 20.89
C ASP A 76 -5.16 -11.64 20.50
N ALA A 77 -5.34 -11.44 19.19
CA ALA A 77 -6.03 -10.30 18.60
C ALA A 77 -7.36 -10.71 17.93
N GLY A 78 -7.75 -11.99 18.07
CA GLY A 78 -8.92 -12.58 17.43
C GLY A 78 -8.62 -13.21 16.06
N ASP A 79 -9.69 -13.61 15.38
CA ASP A 79 -9.58 -14.32 14.10
C ASP A 79 -9.00 -13.42 13.00
N GLU A 80 -8.11 -14.00 12.19
CA GLU A 80 -7.55 -13.32 11.03
C GLU A 80 -8.63 -13.09 9.96
N THR A 81 -8.65 -11.89 9.39
CA THR A 81 -9.60 -11.57 8.32
C THR A 81 -9.08 -12.19 7.03
N ASP A 82 -9.96 -12.89 6.29
CA ASP A 82 -9.65 -13.38 4.96
C ASP A 82 -9.75 -12.23 3.95
N LEU A 83 -8.62 -11.88 3.33
CA LEU A 83 -8.48 -10.81 2.34
C LEU A 83 -8.55 -11.33 0.90
N GLU A 84 -8.70 -12.63 0.67
CA GLU A 84 -8.83 -13.20 -0.67
C GLU A 84 -10.06 -12.63 -1.43
N PRO A 85 -11.24 -12.44 -0.81
CA PRO A 85 -12.37 -11.80 -1.50
C PRO A 85 -12.07 -10.36 -1.95
N LEU A 86 -11.23 -9.63 -1.22
CA LEU A 86 -10.80 -8.28 -1.63
C LEU A 86 -9.93 -8.37 -2.90
N ARG A 87 -8.99 -9.32 -2.93
CA ARG A 87 -8.10 -9.56 -4.08
C ARG A 87 -8.90 -9.89 -5.33
N GLU A 88 -9.82 -10.86 -5.25
CA GLU A 88 -10.67 -11.29 -6.36
C GLU A 88 -11.55 -10.14 -6.89
N ALA A 89 -12.11 -9.33 -5.98
CA ALA A 89 -12.93 -8.18 -6.36
C ALA A 89 -12.10 -7.09 -7.06
N LEU A 90 -10.88 -6.80 -6.58
CA LEU A 90 -9.98 -5.85 -7.24
C LEU A 90 -9.53 -6.34 -8.61
N GLU A 91 -9.20 -7.63 -8.74
CA GLU A 91 -8.86 -8.26 -10.03
C GLU A 91 -9.99 -8.06 -11.04
N LEU A 92 -11.25 -8.25 -10.62
CA LEU A 92 -12.41 -8.00 -11.48
C LEU A 92 -12.55 -6.53 -11.90
N GLN A 93 -12.29 -5.59 -10.98
CA GLN A 93 -12.38 -4.15 -11.29
C GLN A 93 -11.25 -3.68 -12.22
N LEU A 94 -10.05 -4.23 -12.07
CA LEU A 94 -8.87 -3.84 -12.84
C LEU A 94 -8.82 -4.54 -14.21
N GLY A 95 -9.36 -5.75 -14.29
CA GLY A 95 -9.45 -6.52 -15.54
C GLY A 95 -8.09 -6.64 -16.23
N PRO A 96 -7.96 -6.26 -17.52
CA PRO A 96 -6.69 -6.38 -18.25
C PRO A 96 -5.51 -5.58 -17.68
N LEU A 97 -5.76 -4.62 -16.79
CA LEU A 97 -4.73 -3.79 -16.17
C LEU A 97 -4.12 -4.42 -14.92
N ASP A 98 -4.65 -5.57 -14.48
CA ASP A 98 -4.26 -6.18 -13.21
C ASP A 98 -2.88 -6.82 -13.26
N GLU A 99 -2.60 -7.63 -14.29
CA GLU A 99 -1.33 -8.35 -14.41
C GLU A 99 -0.21 -7.44 -14.93
N TYR A 100 0.99 -7.59 -14.36
CA TYR A 100 2.18 -6.92 -14.83
C TYR A 100 3.44 -7.76 -14.63
N VAL A 101 4.54 -7.28 -15.20
CA VAL A 101 5.85 -7.91 -15.13
C VAL A 101 6.78 -7.03 -14.29
N GLU A 102 7.58 -7.65 -13.43
CA GLU A 102 8.51 -6.94 -12.54
C GLU A 102 9.89 -7.57 -12.47
N ILE A 103 10.86 -6.80 -11.99
CA ILE A 103 12.16 -7.33 -11.57
C ILE A 103 12.00 -7.76 -10.11
N VAL A 104 12.26 -9.04 -9.83
CA VAL A 104 11.99 -9.66 -8.51
C VAL A 104 12.78 -8.98 -7.39
N ASP A 105 14.07 -8.75 -7.63
CA ASP A 105 14.92 -7.98 -6.72
C ASP A 105 15.90 -7.14 -7.55
N PRO A 106 15.68 -5.81 -7.67
CA PRO A 106 16.51 -4.94 -8.50
C PRO A 106 17.91 -4.69 -7.92
N VAL A 107 18.19 -5.11 -6.69
CA VAL A 107 19.51 -5.03 -6.05
C VAL A 107 20.31 -6.30 -6.33
N LEU A 108 19.66 -7.46 -6.29
CA LEU A 108 20.34 -8.76 -6.47
C LEU A 108 20.43 -9.21 -7.93
N GLY A 109 19.56 -8.75 -8.82
CA GLY A 109 19.62 -9.15 -10.22
C GLY A 109 18.57 -8.54 -11.14
N ALA A 110 18.47 -9.12 -12.34
CA ALA A 110 17.51 -8.73 -13.37
C ALA A 110 16.52 -9.86 -13.67
N GLU A 111 16.29 -10.76 -12.70
CA GLU A 111 15.29 -11.81 -12.82
C GLU A 111 13.89 -11.19 -12.91
N VAL A 112 13.11 -11.68 -13.88
CA VAL A 112 11.79 -11.18 -14.17
C VAL A 112 10.73 -12.10 -13.57
N GLY A 113 9.80 -11.51 -12.81
CA GLY A 113 8.66 -12.16 -12.21
C GLY A 113 7.32 -11.68 -12.80
N LYS A 114 6.26 -12.43 -12.51
CA LYS A 114 4.88 -12.01 -12.74
C LYS A 114 4.27 -11.54 -11.41
N ALA A 115 3.47 -10.50 -11.47
CA ALA A 115 2.74 -9.98 -10.33
C ALA A 115 1.39 -9.39 -10.80
N SER A 116 0.54 -9.05 -9.85
CA SER A 116 -0.71 -8.34 -10.13
C SER A 116 -0.94 -7.20 -9.15
N VAL A 117 -1.59 -6.14 -9.62
CA VAL A 117 -1.93 -4.97 -8.80
C VAL A 117 -2.91 -5.37 -7.69
N SER A 118 -3.90 -6.21 -8.00
CA SER A 118 -4.83 -6.78 -7.03
C SER A 118 -4.12 -7.56 -5.93
N GLY A 119 -3.13 -8.39 -6.30
CA GLY A 119 -2.31 -9.17 -5.38
C GLY A 119 -1.47 -8.30 -4.47
N ASP A 120 -0.79 -7.30 -5.03
CA ASP A 120 0.01 -6.35 -4.26
C ASP A 120 -0.87 -5.55 -3.28
N VAL A 121 -2.02 -5.03 -3.74
CA VAL A 121 -2.94 -4.26 -2.89
C VAL A 121 -3.52 -5.13 -1.77
N ALA A 122 -3.87 -6.39 -2.06
CA ALA A 122 -4.35 -7.34 -1.07
C ALA A 122 -3.26 -7.67 -0.03
N ALA A 123 -2.02 -7.89 -0.45
CA ALA A 123 -0.89 -8.13 0.46
C ALA A 123 -0.62 -6.92 1.38
N VAL A 124 -0.74 -5.71 0.85
CA VAL A 124 -0.67 -4.49 1.67
C VAL A 124 -1.86 -4.44 2.65
N ALA A 125 -3.07 -4.73 2.19
CA ALA A 125 -4.27 -4.70 3.03
C ALA A 125 -4.21 -5.72 4.18
N GLU A 126 -3.73 -6.93 3.93
CA GLU A 126 -3.53 -7.96 4.94
C GLU A 126 -2.54 -7.52 6.01
N ALA A 127 -1.36 -7.04 5.62
CA ALA A 127 -0.34 -6.55 6.55
C ALA A 127 -0.83 -5.35 7.38
N ILE A 128 -1.56 -4.42 6.76
CA ILE A 128 -2.13 -3.26 7.42
C ILE A 128 -3.26 -3.66 8.38
N ALA A 129 -4.14 -4.57 7.97
CA ALA A 129 -5.22 -5.10 8.80
C ALA A 129 -4.68 -5.84 10.03
N LYS A 130 -3.59 -6.60 9.89
CA LYS A 130 -2.96 -7.30 11.00
C LYS A 130 -2.51 -6.36 12.12
N GLY A 131 -1.79 -5.29 11.79
CA GLY A 131 -1.40 -4.30 12.79
C GLY A 131 -2.61 -3.54 13.36
N LEU A 132 -3.64 -3.27 12.55
CA LEU A 132 -4.87 -2.61 13.01
C LEU A 132 -5.65 -3.48 14.00
N GLN A 133 -5.68 -4.79 13.80
CA GLN A 133 -6.30 -5.74 14.71
C GLN A 133 -5.66 -5.68 16.10
N HIS A 134 -4.32 -5.69 16.15
CA HIS A 134 -3.57 -5.52 17.40
C HIS A 134 -3.84 -4.15 18.04
N TYR A 135 -3.90 -3.08 17.23
CA TYR A 135 -4.20 -1.74 17.73
C TYR A 135 -5.59 -1.68 18.37
N ASP A 136 -6.59 -2.28 17.73
CA ASP A 136 -7.99 -2.32 18.19
C ASP A 136 -8.18 -3.19 19.43
N ALA A 137 -7.33 -4.19 19.62
CA ALA A 137 -7.21 -4.98 20.86
C ALA A 137 -6.49 -4.24 22.01
N GLY A 138 -5.92 -3.05 21.74
CA GLY A 138 -5.15 -2.26 22.71
C GLY A 138 -3.67 -2.62 22.77
N CYS A 139 -3.20 -3.57 21.95
CA CYS A 139 -1.81 -4.01 21.84
C CYS A 139 -1.00 -3.07 20.94
N THR A 140 -0.80 -1.83 21.43
CA THR A 140 -0.19 -0.73 20.66
C THR A 140 1.23 -1.03 20.17
N VAL A 141 2.06 -1.67 20.99
CA VAL A 141 3.46 -1.97 20.64
C VAL A 141 3.52 -3.06 19.58
N GLU A 142 2.71 -4.11 19.72
CA GLU A 142 2.55 -5.16 18.73
C GLU A 142 2.01 -4.65 17.40
N ALA A 143 1.05 -3.73 17.42
CA ALA A 143 0.56 -3.08 16.20
C ALA A 143 1.68 -2.37 15.44
N LEU A 144 2.47 -1.55 16.15
CA LEU A 144 3.61 -0.85 15.57
C LEU A 144 4.68 -1.81 15.07
N TRP A 145 4.95 -2.89 15.80
CA TRP A 145 5.88 -3.93 15.37
C TRP A 145 5.42 -4.59 14.08
N TRP A 146 4.16 -5.05 14.03
CA TRP A 146 3.59 -5.66 12.83
C TRP A 146 3.67 -4.72 11.64
N TRP A 147 3.23 -3.47 11.78
CA TRP A 147 3.29 -2.50 10.69
C TRP A 147 4.74 -2.20 10.24
N GLN A 148 5.67 -1.98 11.17
CA GLN A 148 7.06 -1.65 10.83
C GLN A 148 7.80 -2.84 10.22
N PHE A 149 7.73 -4.01 10.85
CA PHE A 149 8.40 -5.22 10.35
C PHE A 149 7.91 -5.55 8.95
N SER A 150 6.59 -5.63 8.76
CA SER A 150 6.01 -5.97 7.46
C SER A 150 6.21 -4.87 6.41
N TYR A 151 6.43 -3.61 6.81
CA TYR A 151 6.79 -2.54 5.86
C TYR A 151 8.13 -2.84 5.22
N LEU A 152 9.10 -3.21 6.05
CA LEU A 152 10.47 -3.50 5.65
C LEU A 152 10.58 -4.84 4.91
N SER A 153 9.69 -5.80 5.19
CA SER A 153 9.77 -7.15 4.63
C SER A 153 8.80 -7.44 3.50
N LEU A 154 7.74 -6.64 3.32
CA LEU A 154 6.65 -6.96 2.38
C LEU A 154 5.92 -5.73 1.84
N TRP A 155 5.04 -5.10 2.64
CA TRP A 155 4.03 -4.19 2.10
C TRP A 155 4.59 -2.85 1.61
N GLY A 156 5.77 -2.43 2.08
CA GLY A 156 6.45 -1.26 1.54
C GLY A 156 6.85 -1.46 0.08
N GLU A 157 7.38 -2.63 -0.25
CA GLU A 157 7.83 -2.98 -1.59
C GLU A 157 6.63 -3.29 -2.51
N ARG A 158 5.69 -4.13 -2.05
CA ARG A 158 4.44 -4.41 -2.78
C ARG A 158 3.63 -3.14 -3.09
N GLY A 159 3.49 -2.24 -2.11
CA GLY A 159 2.82 -0.96 -2.31
C GLY A 159 3.53 -0.07 -3.34
N ALA A 160 4.87 -0.03 -3.33
CA ALA A 160 5.64 0.73 -4.31
C ALA A 160 5.50 0.17 -5.74
N SER A 161 5.47 -1.16 -5.88
CA SER A 161 5.23 -1.83 -7.16
C SER A 161 3.84 -1.51 -7.73
N ALA A 162 2.78 -1.68 -6.93
CA ALA A 162 1.42 -1.30 -7.32
C ALA A 162 1.32 0.19 -7.69
N LEU A 163 1.90 1.09 -6.89
CA LEU A 163 1.87 2.53 -7.15
C LEU A 163 2.53 2.88 -8.49
N ARG A 164 3.69 2.28 -8.77
CA ARG A 164 4.40 2.49 -10.04
C ARG A 164 3.54 2.06 -11.22
N VAL A 165 2.91 0.88 -11.15
CA VAL A 165 2.05 0.37 -12.22
C VAL A 165 0.85 1.30 -12.44
N LEU A 166 0.16 1.68 -11.37
CA LEU A 166 -1.00 2.57 -11.46
C LEU A 166 -0.63 3.96 -12.01
N GLN A 167 0.52 4.51 -11.63
CA GLN A 167 1.02 5.78 -12.17
C GLN A 167 1.32 5.69 -13.67
N MET A 168 1.90 4.57 -14.13
CA MET A 168 2.13 4.32 -15.56
C MET A 168 0.82 4.24 -16.32
N VAL A 169 -0.16 3.47 -15.82
CA VAL A 169 -1.50 3.36 -16.41
C VAL A 169 -2.17 4.74 -16.51
N LEU A 170 -2.14 5.52 -15.43
CA LEU A 170 -2.70 6.87 -15.43
C LEU A 170 -1.98 7.80 -16.43
N GLY A 171 -0.66 7.66 -16.55
CA GLY A 171 0.16 8.37 -17.53
C GLY A 171 -0.29 8.05 -18.94
N HIS A 172 -0.39 6.77 -19.30
CA HIS A 172 -0.89 6.32 -20.60
C HIS A 172 -2.28 6.88 -20.88
N PHE A 173 -3.21 6.80 -19.94
CA PHE A 173 -4.57 7.33 -20.13
C PHE A 173 -4.66 8.84 -20.29
N ARG A 174 -3.70 9.62 -19.78
CA ARG A 174 -3.78 11.09 -19.80
C ARG A 174 -2.84 11.76 -20.79
N LEU A 175 -1.77 11.08 -21.17
CA LEU A 175 -0.67 11.67 -21.92
C LEU A 175 -0.43 11.00 -23.27
N ASP A 176 -0.93 9.78 -23.48
CA ASP A 176 -0.84 9.17 -24.81
C ASP A 176 -1.70 9.97 -25.79
N VAL A 177 -1.11 10.31 -26.93
CA VAL A 177 -1.78 10.99 -28.04
C VAL A 177 -2.31 9.93 -28.97
N ASP A 178 -3.58 10.03 -29.37
CA ASP A 178 -4.16 9.13 -30.36
C ASP A 178 -3.31 9.11 -31.64
N ASP A 179 -3.08 7.92 -32.20
CA ASP A 179 -2.22 7.73 -33.38
C ASP A 179 -2.61 8.65 -34.55
N ASP A 180 -3.91 8.91 -34.73
CA ASP A 180 -4.42 9.81 -35.77
C ASP A 180 -4.04 11.28 -35.51
N VAL A 181 -4.06 11.71 -34.26
CA VAL A 181 -3.67 13.08 -33.84
C VAL A 181 -2.15 13.24 -33.92
N ALA A 182 -1.39 12.20 -33.56
CA ALA A 182 0.06 12.18 -33.72
C ALA A 182 0.45 12.26 -35.20
N ALA A 183 -0.23 11.50 -36.07
CA ALA A 183 -0.01 11.51 -37.51
C ALA A 183 -0.37 12.86 -38.16
N GLU A 184 -1.46 13.51 -37.74
CA GLU A 184 -1.85 14.83 -38.24
C GLU A 184 -0.85 15.92 -37.81
N ALA A 185 -0.40 15.89 -36.56
CA ALA A 185 0.64 16.81 -36.07
C ALA A 185 1.99 16.61 -36.79
N GLU A 186 2.37 15.36 -37.11
CA GLU A 186 3.57 15.06 -37.89
C GLU A 186 3.43 15.57 -39.34
N TYR A 187 2.28 15.36 -39.97
CA TYR A 187 2.00 15.86 -41.31
C TYR A 187 2.11 17.39 -41.37
N ASP A 188 1.50 18.10 -40.42
CA ASP A 188 1.55 19.56 -40.34
C ASP A 188 2.98 20.07 -40.09
N ALA A 189 3.77 19.39 -39.27
CA ALA A 189 5.17 19.74 -39.01
C ALA A 189 6.08 19.57 -40.24
N LEU A 190 5.76 18.62 -41.13
CA LEU A 190 6.49 18.39 -42.39
C LEU A 190 6.09 19.38 -43.51
N GLN A 191 4.96 20.08 -43.37
CA GLN A 191 4.46 21.08 -44.34
C GLN A 191 4.75 22.54 -43.93
N ALA A 192 5.35 22.76 -42.76
CA ALA A 192 5.75 24.07 -42.23
C ALA A 192 7.19 24.44 -42.59
#